data_AF-A0A1G7ZN62-F1
#
_entry.id   AF-A0A1G7ZN62-F1
#
_cell.length_a   1.000
_cell.length_b   1.000
_cell.length_c   1.000
_cell.angle_alpha   90.00
_cell.angle_beta   90.00
_cell.angle_gamma   90.00
#
_symmetry.space_group_name_H-M   'P 1'
#
loop_
_entity.id
_entity.type
_entity.pdbx_description
1 polymer ?
#
loop_
_entity_poly.entity_id
_entity_poly.type
_entity_poly.pdbx_seq_one_letter_code
_entity_poly.pdbx_strand_id
1 'polypeptide(L)'
;MYLDGQKDEFNGVNKIGSQFNYSFVVTTDSSVFALVSKSDSISLILKPKKNSVFKIVRESKGDTVTCIFTTQKYVKPATFSDKYKTDNNGKIIIEIPEVYELMNIIIAFTEYGKTGVINKETEYYKKVIAHFTPHKNDAVVSTVDSLLKIAPAFYYYYLKMDSYAFVFSGNKIINGGVYDRPGGGERNELEYYIPALQAFAIKSDFRGFYKRQSNYYSELKKDYTNSINIASMKDWLGKQFPTTRYSATKVIFSPLVGWNQSASFFSDNGFTEAHAHVNFPFVNQDGKKLPADILKGQRMKIAFTEINHGYINPEAEKYRKIIDSAFKDLSKWTTIGKPSPTYITPLTCFEEYMNWGLVTLYYLDIFDKKSFDMLNMGNEKTMIELLGFQRFKEFNEELLRLYRNKKPSQTVADLYPAIIEWAAK
;
A
#
# COMPACT_ATOMS: atom_id res chain seq x y z
N MET A 1 -20.87 -14.83 -18.51
CA MET A 1 -21.47 -13.59 -17.98
C MET A 1 -20.98 -12.47 -18.88
N TYR A 2 -21.86 -11.55 -19.27
CA TYR A 2 -21.50 -10.45 -20.16
C TYR A 2 -21.99 -9.12 -19.58
N LEU A 3 -21.17 -8.09 -19.66
CA LEU A 3 -21.52 -6.72 -19.33
C LEU A 3 -21.20 -5.85 -20.54
N ASP A 4 -22.21 -5.15 -21.08
CA ASP A 4 -22.09 -4.33 -22.29
C ASP A 4 -21.40 -5.07 -23.45
N GLY A 5 -21.74 -6.36 -23.60
CA GLY A 5 -21.19 -7.24 -24.64
C GLY A 5 -19.79 -7.79 -24.35
N GLN A 6 -19.11 -7.32 -23.30
CA GLN A 6 -17.81 -7.85 -22.88
C GLN A 6 -17.98 -9.05 -21.96
N LYS A 7 -17.24 -10.12 -22.25
CA LYS A 7 -17.27 -11.35 -21.45
C LYS A 7 -16.50 -11.14 -20.15
N ASP A 8 -17.17 -11.39 -19.03
CA ASP A 8 -16.56 -11.40 -17.69
C ASP A 8 -15.95 -12.77 -17.37
N GLU A 9 -14.99 -12.82 -16.45
CA GLU A 9 -14.23 -14.00 -16.04
C GLU A 9 -15.00 -14.98 -15.14
N PHE A 10 -16.28 -14.72 -14.87
CA PHE A 10 -17.09 -15.60 -14.04
C PHE A 10 -17.19 -17.04 -14.58
N ASN A 11 -16.64 -17.98 -13.82
CA ASN A 11 -16.53 -19.40 -14.17
C ASN A 11 -17.56 -20.28 -13.45
N GLY A 12 -18.81 -20.22 -13.91
CA GLY A 12 -19.83 -21.28 -13.72
C GLY A 12 -20.68 -21.19 -12.46
N VAL A 13 -21.97 -20.89 -12.64
CA VAL A 13 -23.01 -20.82 -11.58
C VAL A 13 -23.13 -22.12 -10.74
N ASN A 14 -22.67 -23.25 -11.28
CA ASN A 14 -22.68 -24.52 -10.57
C ASN A 14 -21.61 -24.62 -9.48
N LYS A 15 -20.64 -23.69 -9.43
CA LYS A 15 -19.55 -23.70 -8.43
C LYS A 15 -19.77 -22.78 -7.23
N ILE A 16 -20.83 -21.97 -7.25
CA ILE A 16 -21.14 -20.98 -6.21
C ILE A 16 -22.19 -21.52 -5.21
N GLY A 17 -22.29 -20.89 -4.03
CA GLY A 17 -23.26 -21.24 -2.98
C GLY A 17 -24.71 -20.94 -3.36
N SER A 18 -25.64 -21.09 -2.40
CA SER A 18 -27.06 -20.75 -2.56
C SER A 18 -27.31 -19.24 -2.72
N GLN A 19 -26.34 -18.42 -2.36
CA GLN A 19 -26.32 -16.98 -2.62
C GLN A 19 -25.03 -16.58 -3.34
N PHE A 20 -25.15 -15.66 -4.29
CA PHE A 20 -24.02 -15.08 -5.00
C PHE A 20 -24.22 -13.59 -5.20
N ASN A 21 -23.27 -12.80 -4.72
CA ASN A 21 -23.31 -11.35 -4.85
C ASN A 21 -22.14 -10.93 -5.75
N TYR A 22 -22.41 -10.05 -6.72
CA TYR A 22 -21.39 -9.52 -7.60
C TYR A 22 -21.67 -8.06 -7.92
N SER A 23 -20.64 -7.21 -7.84
CA SER A 23 -20.76 -5.78 -8.16
C SER A 23 -19.92 -5.47 -9.40
N PHE A 24 -20.55 -4.86 -10.39
CA PHE A 24 -19.87 -4.37 -11.58
C PHE A 24 -19.44 -2.92 -11.39
N VAL A 25 -18.23 -2.60 -11.86
CA VAL A 25 -17.78 -1.23 -11.99
C VAL A 25 -18.09 -0.76 -13.41
N VAL A 26 -18.93 0.26 -13.54
CA VAL A 26 -19.44 0.77 -14.84
C VAL A 26 -19.09 2.23 -15.02
N THR A 27 -18.76 2.65 -16.25
CA THR A 27 -18.47 4.05 -16.56
C THR A 27 -19.73 4.86 -16.90
N THR A 28 -20.85 4.16 -17.13
CA THR A 28 -22.15 4.71 -17.52
C THR A 28 -23.17 4.59 -16.38
N ASP A 29 -24.27 5.34 -16.46
CA ASP A 29 -25.35 5.26 -15.47
C ASP A 29 -26.30 4.06 -15.70
N SER A 30 -26.00 3.24 -16.71
CA SER A 30 -26.66 1.96 -16.98
C SER A 30 -25.78 1.06 -17.83
N SER A 31 -25.77 -0.24 -17.51
CA SER A 31 -25.09 -1.27 -18.31
C SER A 31 -26.03 -2.43 -18.60
N VAL A 32 -25.93 -2.99 -19.81
CA VAL A 32 -26.66 -4.19 -20.22
C VAL A 32 -25.90 -5.39 -19.70
N PHE A 33 -26.49 -6.08 -18.75
CA PHE A 33 -25.97 -7.30 -18.19
C PHE A 33 -26.68 -8.50 -18.79
N ALA A 34 -25.92 -9.48 -19.27
CA ALA A 34 -26.45 -10.73 -19.78
C ALA A 34 -25.80 -11.95 -19.12
N LEU A 35 -26.65 -12.88 -18.71
CA LEU A 35 -26.24 -14.25 -18.44
C LEU A 35 -26.62 -15.12 -19.63
N VAL A 36 -25.66 -15.92 -20.07
CA VAL A 36 -25.83 -16.84 -21.19
C VAL A 36 -25.33 -18.19 -20.71
N SER A 37 -26.20 -19.20 -20.82
CA SER A 37 -25.89 -20.60 -20.62
C SER A 37 -26.03 -21.35 -21.96
N LYS A 38 -25.88 -22.68 -21.96
CA LYS A 38 -26.14 -23.49 -23.16
C LYS A 38 -27.64 -23.58 -23.50
N SER A 39 -28.52 -23.46 -22.50
CA SER A 39 -29.95 -23.73 -22.63
C SER A 39 -30.82 -22.48 -22.53
N ASP A 40 -30.29 -21.38 -22.01
CA ASP A 40 -31.07 -20.17 -21.73
C ASP A 40 -30.18 -18.92 -21.65
N SER A 41 -30.79 -17.75 -21.84
CA SER A 41 -30.16 -16.44 -21.62
C SER A 41 -31.14 -15.44 -21.03
N ILE A 42 -30.66 -14.61 -20.11
CA ILE A 42 -31.39 -13.46 -19.59
C ILE A 42 -30.55 -12.21 -19.74
N SER A 43 -31.18 -11.10 -20.10
CA SER A 43 -30.57 -9.77 -20.14
C SER A 43 -31.37 -8.80 -19.29
N LEU A 44 -30.68 -7.92 -18.58
CA LEU A 44 -31.28 -6.84 -17.81
C LEU A 44 -30.39 -5.60 -17.79
N ILE A 45 -30.99 -4.45 -17.51
CA ILE A 45 -30.26 -3.20 -17.35
C ILE A 45 -29.91 -3.04 -15.87
N LEU A 46 -28.62 -3.08 -15.56
CA LEU A 46 -28.12 -2.71 -14.25
C LEU A 46 -28.00 -1.19 -14.15
N LYS A 47 -28.33 -0.63 -12.98
CA LYS A 47 -28.23 0.81 -12.70
C LYS A 47 -27.56 1.03 -11.35
N PRO A 48 -26.68 2.03 -11.20
CA PRO A 48 -26.03 2.31 -9.93
C PRO A 48 -27.04 2.51 -8.79
N LYS A 49 -26.67 2.04 -7.59
CA LYS A 49 -27.51 2.09 -6.37
C LYS A 49 -28.83 1.30 -6.43
N LYS A 50 -29.00 0.43 -7.44
CA LYS A 50 -30.10 -0.53 -7.50
C LYS A 50 -29.57 -1.95 -7.45
N ASN A 51 -30.20 -2.77 -6.62
CA ASN A 51 -29.93 -4.20 -6.58
C ASN A 51 -30.81 -4.89 -7.62
N SER A 52 -30.17 -5.66 -8.50
CA SER A 52 -30.85 -6.57 -9.42
C SER A 52 -30.75 -7.97 -8.87
N VAL A 53 -31.87 -8.51 -8.42
CA VAL A 53 -31.95 -9.85 -7.86
C VAL A 53 -32.57 -10.79 -8.88
N PHE A 54 -31.94 -11.92 -9.11
CA PHE A 54 -32.52 -12.99 -9.91
C PHE A 54 -32.19 -14.36 -9.34
N LYS A 55 -32.99 -15.35 -9.69
CA LYS A 55 -32.84 -16.73 -9.23
C LYS A 55 -32.46 -17.61 -10.41
N ILE A 56 -31.44 -18.44 -10.23
CA ILE A 56 -31.03 -19.46 -11.21
C ILE A 56 -31.38 -20.83 -10.63
N VAL A 57 -32.27 -21.55 -11.30
CA VAL A 57 -32.54 -22.96 -11.00
C VAL A 57 -31.41 -23.80 -11.58
N ARG A 58 -30.74 -24.59 -10.74
CA ARG A 58 -29.65 -25.48 -11.16
C ARG A 58 -30.17 -26.91 -11.18
N GLU A 59 -30.76 -27.30 -12.29
CA GLU A 59 -31.38 -28.63 -12.46
C GLU A 59 -30.44 -29.77 -12.05
N SER A 60 -29.17 -29.72 -12.47
CA SER A 60 -28.16 -30.74 -12.13
C SER A 60 -27.86 -30.86 -10.63
N LYS A 61 -28.17 -29.83 -9.83
CA LYS A 61 -27.98 -29.81 -8.38
C LYS A 61 -29.30 -29.92 -7.59
N GLY A 62 -30.45 -29.82 -8.27
CA GLY A 62 -31.76 -29.83 -7.63
C GLY A 62 -32.01 -28.64 -6.71
N ASP A 63 -31.31 -27.50 -6.90
CA ASP A 63 -31.44 -26.32 -6.06
C ASP A 63 -31.59 -25.01 -6.85
N THR A 64 -31.75 -23.90 -6.13
CA THR A 64 -31.87 -22.56 -6.70
C THR A 64 -30.86 -21.62 -6.05
N VAL A 65 -30.11 -20.89 -6.87
CA VAL A 65 -29.21 -19.83 -6.40
C VAL A 65 -29.93 -18.50 -6.49
N THR A 66 -29.86 -17.71 -5.41
CA THR A 66 -30.22 -16.29 -5.47
C THR A 66 -28.98 -15.49 -5.79
N CYS A 67 -28.99 -14.79 -6.93
CA CYS A 67 -27.91 -13.92 -7.31
C CYS A 67 -28.32 -12.45 -7.18
N ILE A 68 -27.43 -11.65 -6.61
CA ILE A 68 -27.62 -10.21 -6.42
C ILE A 68 -26.51 -9.50 -7.19
N PHE A 69 -26.92 -8.75 -8.21
CA PHE A 69 -26.02 -7.94 -9.01
C PHE A 69 -26.24 -6.48 -8.71
N THR A 70 -25.13 -5.78 -8.50
CA THR A 70 -25.12 -4.33 -8.33
C THR A 70 -24.20 -3.71 -9.35
N THR A 71 -24.40 -2.44 -9.63
CA THR A 71 -23.43 -1.62 -10.35
C THR A 71 -23.00 -0.47 -9.48
N GLN A 72 -21.74 -0.10 -9.60
CA GLN A 72 -21.17 1.10 -9.03
C GLN A 72 -20.47 1.89 -10.13
N LYS A 73 -20.64 3.21 -10.10
CA LYS A 73 -19.99 4.09 -11.08
C LYS A 73 -18.48 4.06 -10.83
N TYR A 74 -17.70 3.92 -11.89
CA TYR A 74 -16.26 4.07 -11.80
C TYR A 74 -15.92 5.48 -11.32
N VAL A 75 -15.37 5.57 -10.13
CA VAL A 75 -14.75 6.78 -9.62
C VAL A 75 -13.25 6.61 -9.75
N LYS A 76 -12.59 7.58 -10.39
CA LYS A 76 -11.13 7.57 -10.51
C LYS A 76 -10.51 7.62 -9.12
N PRO A 77 -9.51 6.79 -8.81
CA PRO A 77 -8.87 6.79 -7.49
C PRO A 77 -8.13 8.11 -7.19
N ALA A 78 -7.70 8.81 -8.24
CA ALA A 78 -7.17 10.16 -8.18
C ALA A 78 -7.57 10.98 -9.42
N THR A 79 -7.66 12.30 -9.28
CA THR A 79 -7.86 13.25 -10.38
C THR A 79 -6.86 14.39 -10.25
N PHE A 80 -6.07 14.62 -11.31
CA PHE A 80 -5.02 15.65 -11.30
C PHE A 80 -5.43 16.83 -12.17
N SER A 81 -5.74 17.96 -11.54
CA SER A 81 -5.98 19.23 -12.23
C SER A 81 -4.68 19.79 -12.82
N ASP A 82 -4.76 20.64 -13.85
CA ASP A 82 -3.53 21.21 -14.46
C ASP A 82 -2.72 22.06 -13.48
N LYS A 83 -3.41 22.75 -12.57
CA LYS A 83 -2.75 23.43 -11.45
C LYS A 83 -1.99 22.43 -10.57
N TYR A 84 -2.63 21.34 -10.19
CA TYR A 84 -2.00 20.31 -9.37
C TYR A 84 -0.77 19.70 -10.06
N LYS A 85 -0.87 19.39 -11.36
CA LYS A 85 0.27 18.89 -12.14
C LYS A 85 1.43 19.89 -12.12
N THR A 86 1.15 21.16 -12.40
CA THR A 86 2.16 22.24 -12.39
C THR A 86 2.83 22.39 -11.04
N ASP A 87 2.03 22.36 -9.97
CA ASP A 87 2.51 22.56 -8.61
C ASP A 87 3.34 21.38 -8.10
N ASN A 88 3.21 20.18 -8.67
CA ASN A 88 3.83 18.95 -8.14
C ASN A 88 4.84 18.27 -9.09
N ASN A 89 4.88 18.65 -10.37
CA ASN A 89 5.76 18.01 -11.34
C ASN A 89 7.25 18.08 -10.93
N GLY A 90 7.94 16.95 -11.02
CA GLY A 90 9.34 16.78 -10.64
C GLY A 90 9.58 16.68 -9.13
N LYS A 91 8.57 16.90 -8.27
CA LYS A 91 8.78 17.03 -6.83
C LYS A 91 8.86 15.71 -6.09
N ILE A 92 9.60 15.75 -4.98
CA ILE A 92 9.52 14.79 -3.88
C ILE A 92 8.87 15.53 -2.72
N ILE A 93 7.73 15.02 -2.25
CA ILE A 93 6.90 15.67 -1.24
C ILE A 93 6.92 14.80 0.00
N ILE A 94 7.37 15.36 1.12
CA ILE A 94 7.43 14.65 2.39
C ILE A 94 6.46 15.32 3.35
N GLU A 95 5.47 14.58 3.85
CA GLU A 95 4.37 15.17 4.61
C GLU A 95 3.84 14.30 5.74
N ILE A 96 3.26 15.01 6.70
CA ILE A 96 2.45 14.47 7.78
C ILE A 96 1.10 15.19 7.59
N PRO A 97 0.09 14.56 6.97
CA PRO A 97 -1.20 15.21 6.72
C PRO A 97 -2.04 15.34 8.00
N GLU A 98 -2.79 16.44 8.17
CA GLU A 98 -3.58 16.68 9.41
C GLU A 98 -4.60 15.57 9.67
N VAL A 99 -5.42 15.18 8.69
CA VAL A 99 -6.46 14.15 8.89
C VAL A 99 -5.84 12.75 9.05
N TYR A 100 -4.69 12.52 8.41
CA TYR A 100 -3.90 11.31 8.56
C TYR A 100 -3.35 11.16 9.98
N GLU A 101 -2.80 12.23 10.54
CA GLU A 101 -2.36 12.23 11.94
C GLU A 101 -3.52 12.09 12.92
N LEU A 102 -4.65 12.79 12.67
CA LEU A 102 -5.86 12.66 13.48
C LEU A 102 -6.34 11.21 13.59
N MET A 103 -6.38 10.50 12.46
CA MET A 103 -6.80 9.09 12.43
C MET A 103 -5.85 8.22 13.26
N ASN A 104 -4.53 8.41 13.12
CA ASN A 104 -3.54 7.67 13.91
C ASN A 104 -3.64 7.98 15.42
N ILE A 105 -3.94 9.23 15.80
CA ILE A 105 -4.21 9.61 17.20
C ILE A 105 -5.44 8.88 17.74
N ILE A 106 -6.54 8.84 16.99
CA ILE A 106 -7.76 8.11 17.41
C ILE A 106 -7.44 6.62 17.58
N ILE A 107 -6.72 6.02 16.64
CA ILE A 107 -6.30 4.60 16.71
C ILE A 107 -5.45 4.34 17.95
N ALA A 108 -4.60 5.27 18.38
CA ALA A 108 -3.78 5.13 19.58
C ALA A 108 -4.58 4.91 20.88
N PHE A 109 -5.86 5.29 20.91
CA PHE A 109 -6.76 5.06 22.06
C PHE A 109 -7.62 3.80 21.95
N THR A 110 -7.47 3.01 20.89
CA THR A 110 -8.18 1.73 20.68
C THR A 110 -7.41 0.54 21.27
N GLU A 111 -8.06 -0.62 21.39
CA GLU A 111 -7.39 -1.87 21.80
C GLU A 111 -6.30 -2.27 20.78
N TYR A 112 -6.58 -2.10 19.48
CA TYR A 112 -5.59 -2.38 18.45
C TYR A 112 -4.37 -1.43 18.53
N GLY A 113 -4.58 -0.18 18.95
CA GLY A 113 -3.52 0.79 19.21
C GLY A 113 -2.52 0.35 20.28
N LYS A 114 -2.90 -0.57 21.18
CA LYS A 114 -1.99 -1.15 22.18
C LYS A 114 -0.93 -2.06 21.56
N THR A 115 -1.19 -2.63 20.39
CA THR A 115 -0.23 -3.46 19.63
C THR A 115 0.93 -2.63 19.08
N GLY A 116 1.91 -3.25 18.43
CA GLY A 116 3.03 -2.55 17.79
C GLY A 116 2.64 -1.59 16.66
N VAL A 117 1.36 -1.53 16.26
CA VAL A 117 0.90 -0.67 15.16
C VAL A 117 1.10 0.82 15.45
N ILE A 118 1.06 1.20 16.73
CA ILE A 118 1.41 2.53 17.21
C ILE A 118 2.77 2.48 17.92
N ASN A 119 3.68 3.35 17.52
CA ASN A 119 4.95 3.59 18.18
C ASN A 119 4.75 4.37 19.49
N LYS A 120 5.06 3.72 20.61
CA LYS A 120 4.85 4.26 21.96
C LYS A 120 6.12 4.77 22.63
N GLU A 121 7.26 4.63 21.97
CA GLU A 121 8.58 4.88 22.56
C GLU A 121 9.04 6.34 22.45
N THR A 122 8.24 7.20 21.82
CA THR A 122 8.64 8.59 21.52
C THR A 122 8.07 9.58 22.55
N GLU A 123 8.79 10.69 22.76
CA GLU A 123 8.25 11.83 23.53
C GLU A 123 7.00 12.43 22.87
N TYR A 124 6.89 12.31 21.54
CA TYR A 124 5.69 12.70 20.81
C TYR A 124 4.46 11.88 21.22
N TYR A 125 4.58 10.56 21.32
CA TYR A 125 3.51 9.70 21.81
C TYR A 125 3.05 10.12 23.21
N LYS A 126 3.98 10.43 24.12
CA LYS A 126 3.64 10.91 25.47
C LYS A 126 2.83 12.21 25.43
N LYS A 127 3.21 13.16 24.55
CA LYS A 127 2.44 14.41 24.33
C LYS A 127 1.05 14.14 23.78
N VAL A 128 0.91 13.21 22.83
CA VAL A 128 -0.39 12.79 22.30
C VAL A 128 -1.26 12.21 23.42
N ILE A 129 -0.76 11.24 24.17
CA ILE A 129 -1.53 10.62 25.25
C ILE A 129 -1.93 11.66 26.30
N ALA A 130 -1.02 12.53 26.72
CA ALA A 130 -1.32 13.58 27.70
C ALA A 130 -2.43 14.53 27.21
N HIS A 131 -2.38 14.96 25.94
CA HIS A 131 -3.36 15.90 25.38
C HIS A 131 -4.74 15.26 25.16
N PHE A 132 -4.79 14.03 24.64
CA PHE A 132 -6.05 13.43 24.16
C PHE A 132 -6.71 12.46 25.16
N THR A 133 -6.06 12.09 26.27
CA THR A 133 -6.65 11.23 27.31
C THR A 133 -8.02 11.69 27.82
N PRO A 134 -8.31 12.99 28.04
CA PRO A 134 -9.65 13.44 28.43
C PRO A 134 -10.76 13.07 27.43
N HIS A 135 -10.39 12.76 26.18
CA HIS A 135 -11.30 12.44 25.09
C HIS A 135 -11.26 10.95 24.69
N LYS A 136 -10.56 10.08 25.45
CA LYS A 136 -10.40 8.65 25.12
C LYS A 136 -11.72 7.87 25.03
N ASN A 137 -12.77 8.35 25.71
CA ASN A 137 -14.11 7.73 25.73
C ASN A 137 -15.06 8.38 24.71
N ASP A 138 -14.55 9.17 23.76
CA ASP A 138 -15.38 9.75 22.71
C ASP A 138 -15.95 8.68 21.78
N ALA A 139 -17.16 8.92 21.25
CA ALA A 139 -17.89 7.95 20.44
C ALA A 139 -17.09 7.50 19.21
N VAL A 140 -16.32 8.41 18.59
CA VAL A 140 -15.49 8.05 17.42
C VAL A 140 -14.41 7.03 17.77
N VAL A 141 -13.84 7.10 18.98
CA VAL A 141 -12.82 6.13 19.44
C VAL A 141 -13.45 4.75 19.57
N SER A 142 -14.64 4.66 20.17
CA SER A 142 -15.38 3.40 20.29
C SER A 142 -15.85 2.83 18.94
N THR A 143 -16.22 3.70 18.00
CA THR A 143 -16.56 3.29 16.62
C THR A 143 -15.35 2.69 15.92
N VAL A 144 -14.20 3.39 15.94
CA VAL A 144 -12.96 2.91 15.30
C VAL A 144 -12.47 1.62 15.96
N ASP A 145 -12.50 1.53 17.29
CA ASP A 145 -12.15 0.32 18.03
C ASP A 145 -13.02 -0.88 17.63
N SER A 146 -14.33 -0.66 17.44
CA SER A 146 -15.26 -1.71 16.97
C SER A 146 -14.91 -2.20 15.56
N LEU A 147 -14.56 -1.30 14.63
CA LEU A 147 -14.13 -1.68 13.28
C LEU A 147 -12.84 -2.50 13.32
N LEU A 148 -11.86 -2.04 14.08
CA LEU A 148 -10.58 -2.72 14.23
C LEU A 148 -10.72 -4.10 14.89
N LYS A 149 -11.73 -4.33 15.73
CA LYS A 149 -12.04 -5.67 16.27
C LYS A 149 -12.62 -6.62 15.21
N ILE A 150 -13.32 -6.10 14.21
CA ILE A 150 -13.92 -6.91 13.13
C ILE A 150 -12.84 -7.42 12.17
N ALA A 151 -12.01 -6.52 11.67
CA ALA A 151 -10.94 -6.86 10.72
C ALA A 151 -9.74 -5.93 10.90
N PRO A 152 -8.85 -6.20 11.88
CA PRO A 152 -7.85 -5.23 12.31
C PRO A 152 -6.92 -4.74 11.20
N ALA A 153 -6.35 -5.68 10.44
CA ALA A 153 -5.43 -5.35 9.34
C ALA A 153 -6.12 -4.55 8.22
N PHE A 154 -7.34 -4.96 7.85
CA PHE A 154 -8.15 -4.30 6.82
C PHE A 154 -8.47 -2.87 7.24
N TYR A 155 -9.14 -2.68 8.39
CA TYR A 155 -9.61 -1.35 8.78
C TYR A 155 -8.46 -0.43 9.16
N TYR A 156 -7.39 -0.92 9.77
CA TYR A 156 -6.23 -0.08 10.02
C TYR A 156 -5.63 0.43 8.71
N TYR A 157 -5.42 -0.46 7.73
CA TYR A 157 -4.89 -0.09 6.42
C TYR A 157 -5.78 0.96 5.74
N TYR A 158 -7.07 0.69 5.57
CA TYR A 158 -7.95 1.58 4.82
C TYR A 158 -8.24 2.90 5.56
N LEU A 159 -8.53 2.89 6.86
CA LEU A 159 -8.77 4.14 7.60
C LEU A 159 -7.54 5.05 7.60
N LYS A 160 -6.34 4.48 7.77
CA LYS A 160 -5.08 5.22 7.69
C LYS A 160 -4.87 5.77 6.28
N MET A 161 -4.93 4.94 5.24
CA MET A 161 -4.64 5.34 3.86
C MET A 161 -5.66 6.36 3.35
N ASP A 162 -6.96 6.07 3.52
CA ASP A 162 -8.03 6.88 2.95
C ASP A 162 -8.20 8.24 3.62
N SER A 163 -7.69 8.40 4.85
CA SER A 163 -7.58 9.70 5.51
C SER A 163 -6.78 10.73 4.72
N TYR A 164 -5.88 10.28 3.85
CA TYR A 164 -5.08 11.16 3.00
C TYR A 164 -5.90 11.87 1.91
N ALA A 165 -7.10 11.38 1.59
CA ALA A 165 -8.02 12.06 0.69
C ALA A 165 -8.63 13.34 1.29
N PHE A 166 -8.52 13.55 2.61
CA PHE A 166 -9.23 14.60 3.32
C PHE A 166 -8.31 15.66 3.91
N VAL A 167 -8.81 16.90 3.94
CA VAL A 167 -8.11 18.08 4.46
C VAL A 167 -9.04 18.91 5.34
N PHE A 168 -8.46 19.73 6.22
CA PHE A 168 -9.22 20.72 6.97
C PHE A 168 -9.46 21.98 6.12
N SER A 169 -10.73 22.37 6.00
CA SER A 169 -11.17 23.69 5.52
C SER A 169 -11.85 24.42 6.67
N GLY A 170 -11.10 25.31 7.33
CA GLY A 170 -11.51 25.87 8.63
C GLY A 170 -11.67 24.77 9.69
N ASN A 171 -12.85 24.68 10.30
CA ASN A 171 -13.19 23.61 11.26
C ASN A 171 -13.88 22.41 10.60
N LYS A 172 -13.98 22.39 9.27
CA LYS A 172 -14.59 21.28 8.54
C LYS A 172 -13.54 20.35 7.96
N ILE A 173 -13.82 19.05 7.93
CA ILE A 173 -13.05 18.08 7.16
C ILE A 173 -13.77 17.88 5.82
N ILE A 174 -13.06 18.11 4.72
CA ILE A 174 -13.58 17.97 3.36
C ILE A 174 -12.66 17.07 2.52
N ASN A 175 -13.18 16.45 1.46
CA ASN A 175 -12.32 15.79 0.48
C ASN A 175 -11.48 16.87 -0.23
N GLY A 176 -10.17 16.65 -0.35
CA GLY A 176 -9.22 17.59 -0.96
C GLY A 176 -9.33 17.72 -2.48
N GLY A 177 -10.14 16.89 -3.13
CA GLY A 177 -10.43 16.90 -4.56
C GLY A 177 -9.38 16.20 -5.45
N VAL A 178 -8.26 15.76 -4.86
CA VAL A 178 -7.17 15.09 -5.59
C VAL A 178 -7.33 13.57 -5.55
N TYR A 179 -7.69 13.02 -4.40
CA TYR A 179 -7.79 11.57 -4.19
C TYR A 179 -9.19 11.20 -3.74
N ASP A 180 -9.68 10.08 -4.26
CA ASP A 180 -10.94 9.48 -3.81
C ASP A 180 -10.66 8.44 -2.72
N ARG A 181 -9.86 7.40 -3.02
CA ARG A 181 -9.54 6.30 -2.11
C ARG A 181 -8.08 5.88 -2.23
N PRO A 182 -7.15 6.59 -1.56
CA PRO A 182 -5.73 6.27 -1.58
C PRO A 182 -5.37 4.82 -1.24
N GLY A 183 -6.18 4.14 -0.42
CA GLY A 183 -5.98 2.73 -0.07
C GLY A 183 -6.30 1.74 -1.19
N GLY A 184 -6.96 2.17 -2.27
CA GLY A 184 -7.28 1.33 -3.43
C GLY A 184 -8.48 0.38 -3.23
N GLY A 185 -9.30 0.62 -2.20
CA GLY A 185 -10.50 -0.20 -1.92
C GLY A 185 -11.62 0.02 -2.95
N GLU A 186 -12.76 -0.63 -2.75
CA GLU A 186 -13.96 -0.40 -3.57
C GLU A 186 -14.58 0.98 -3.31
N ARG A 187 -14.42 1.47 -2.08
CA ARG A 187 -14.88 2.77 -1.59
C ARG A 187 -13.84 3.39 -0.65
N ASN A 188 -14.03 4.66 -0.31
CA ASN A 188 -13.27 5.29 0.76
C ASN A 188 -13.86 4.88 2.12
N GLU A 189 -13.12 4.12 2.92
CA GLU A 189 -13.64 3.60 4.20
C GLU A 189 -13.77 4.68 5.28
N LEU A 190 -13.16 5.85 5.11
CA LEU A 190 -13.24 6.95 6.07
C LEU A 190 -14.46 7.86 5.86
N GLU A 191 -15.04 7.88 4.66
CA GLU A 191 -16.08 8.85 4.26
C GLU A 191 -17.27 8.90 5.25
N TYR A 192 -17.74 7.74 5.72
CA TYR A 192 -18.86 7.65 6.67
C TYR A 192 -18.55 8.20 8.06
N TYR A 193 -17.28 8.33 8.42
CA TYR A 193 -16.84 8.72 9.75
C TYR A 193 -16.39 10.18 9.84
N ILE A 194 -16.32 10.90 8.71
CA ILE A 194 -15.88 12.30 8.64
C ILE A 194 -16.60 13.22 9.65
N PRO A 195 -17.94 13.17 9.83
CA PRO A 195 -18.62 14.00 10.82
C PRO A 195 -18.14 13.71 12.26
N ALA A 196 -17.88 12.45 12.58
CA ALA A 196 -17.40 12.03 13.90
C ALA A 196 -15.95 12.46 14.14
N LEU A 197 -15.08 12.31 13.13
CA LEU A 197 -13.70 12.81 13.17
C LEU A 197 -13.66 14.32 13.38
N GLN A 198 -14.51 15.07 12.69
CA GLN A 198 -14.60 16.52 12.82
C GLN A 198 -15.07 16.93 14.22
N ALA A 199 -16.11 16.29 14.75
CA ALA A 199 -16.61 16.55 16.10
C ALA A 199 -15.52 16.30 17.16
N PHE A 200 -14.81 15.18 17.04
CA PHE A 200 -13.67 14.87 17.91
C PHE A 200 -12.56 15.90 17.78
N ALA A 201 -12.19 16.30 16.56
CA ALA A 201 -11.12 17.28 16.32
C ALA A 201 -11.42 18.64 16.97
N ILE A 202 -12.69 19.08 16.93
CA ILE A 202 -13.14 20.32 17.60
C ILE A 202 -13.09 20.15 19.11
N LYS A 203 -13.71 19.07 19.64
CA LYS A 203 -13.82 18.81 21.07
C LYS A 203 -12.46 18.65 21.76
N SER A 204 -11.48 18.11 21.05
CA SER A 204 -10.14 17.80 21.57
C SER A 204 -9.07 18.86 21.28
N ASP A 205 -9.41 20.01 20.68
CA ASP A 205 -8.42 20.98 20.18
C ASP A 205 -7.33 20.31 19.31
N PHE A 206 -7.71 19.37 18.45
CA PHE A 206 -6.74 18.63 17.63
C PHE A 206 -5.91 19.58 16.77
N ARG A 207 -6.54 20.56 16.11
CA ARG A 207 -5.83 21.49 15.22
C ARG A 207 -4.87 22.40 15.99
N GLY A 208 -5.24 22.81 17.20
CA GLY A 208 -4.33 23.53 18.09
C GLY A 208 -3.13 22.68 18.48
N PHE A 209 -3.37 21.41 18.87
CA PHE A 209 -2.30 20.46 19.15
C PHE A 209 -1.38 20.28 17.95
N TYR A 210 -1.92 19.98 16.77
CA TYR A 210 -1.16 19.76 15.54
C TYR A 210 -0.27 20.96 15.19
N LYS A 211 -0.80 22.19 15.28
CA LYS A 211 -0.03 23.43 15.06
C LYS A 211 1.12 23.59 16.05
N ARG A 212 0.92 23.24 17.32
CA ARG A 212 1.98 23.28 18.35
C ARG A 212 3.12 22.29 18.06
N GLN A 213 2.88 21.24 17.27
CA GLN A 213 3.88 20.25 16.86
C GLN A 213 4.54 20.57 15.51
N SER A 214 4.23 21.70 14.88
CA SER A 214 4.73 22.07 13.54
C SER A 214 6.26 22.06 13.41
N ASN A 215 6.99 22.54 14.41
CA ASN A 215 8.46 22.48 14.43
C ASN A 215 8.97 21.04 14.43
N TYR A 216 8.43 20.20 15.32
CA TYR A 216 8.75 18.78 15.41
C TYR A 216 8.47 18.05 14.09
N TYR A 217 7.29 18.26 13.49
CA TYR A 217 6.97 17.70 12.18
C TYR A 217 7.91 18.19 11.08
N SER A 218 8.32 19.46 11.12
CA SER A 218 9.25 20.02 10.14
C SER A 218 10.65 19.40 10.25
N GLU A 219 11.11 19.10 11.46
CA GLU A 219 12.36 18.38 11.70
C GLU A 219 12.32 16.95 11.13
N LEU A 220 11.25 16.20 11.38
CA LEU A 220 11.10 14.85 10.81
C LEU A 220 11.08 14.86 9.28
N LYS A 221 10.37 15.82 8.66
CA LYS A 221 10.36 15.98 7.20
C LYS A 221 11.74 16.31 6.65
N LYS A 222 12.48 17.22 7.31
CA LYS A 222 13.87 17.56 6.94
C LYS A 222 14.80 16.37 7.05
N ASP A 223 14.62 15.50 8.05
CA ASP A 223 15.44 14.31 8.22
C ASP A 223 15.22 13.28 7.10
N TYR A 224 13.98 13.13 6.61
CA TYR A 224 13.72 12.37 5.38
C TYR A 224 14.43 12.95 4.16
N THR A 225 14.42 14.28 4.01
CA THR A 225 15.09 14.95 2.90
C THR A 225 16.60 14.80 2.97
N ASN A 226 17.20 15.07 4.13
CA ASN A 226 18.64 15.30 4.24
C ASN A 226 19.41 14.03 4.65
N SER A 227 18.89 13.29 5.64
CA SER A 227 19.61 12.15 6.24
C SER A 227 19.26 10.84 5.54
N ILE A 228 17.96 10.58 5.35
CA ILE A 228 17.47 9.39 4.66
C ILE A 228 17.67 9.52 3.15
N ASN A 229 17.59 10.74 2.63
CA ASN A 229 17.89 11.11 1.25
C ASN A 229 17.02 10.35 0.22
N ILE A 230 15.71 10.61 0.29
CA ILE A 230 14.71 10.07 -0.64
C ILE A 230 15.05 10.41 -2.11
N ALA A 231 15.67 11.56 -2.36
CA ALA A 231 16.08 11.97 -3.71
C ALA A 231 17.07 10.98 -4.33
N SER A 232 18.11 10.60 -3.58
CA SER A 232 19.09 9.61 -4.04
C SER A 232 18.44 8.25 -4.37
N MET A 233 17.45 7.83 -3.59
CA MET A 233 16.72 6.59 -3.86
C MET A 233 15.94 6.66 -5.17
N LYS A 234 15.17 7.75 -5.37
CA LYS A 234 14.40 7.99 -6.58
C LYS A 234 15.30 8.06 -7.81
N ASP A 235 16.43 8.76 -7.71
CA ASP A 235 17.40 8.90 -8.80
C ASP A 235 18.04 7.56 -9.16
N TRP A 236 18.40 6.75 -8.16
CA TRP A 236 18.92 5.40 -8.39
C TRP A 236 17.87 4.52 -9.07
N LEU A 237 16.63 4.48 -8.57
CA LEU A 237 15.54 3.72 -9.18
C LEU A 237 15.26 4.18 -10.62
N GLY A 238 15.27 5.49 -10.87
CA GLY A 238 15.10 6.04 -12.22
C GLY A 238 16.18 5.61 -13.20
N LYS A 239 17.43 5.45 -12.74
CA LYS A 239 18.53 4.92 -13.55
C LYS A 239 18.36 3.42 -13.81
N GLN A 240 17.95 2.66 -12.80
CA GLN A 240 17.83 1.21 -12.89
C GLN A 240 16.59 0.73 -13.66
N PHE A 241 15.55 1.55 -13.72
CA PHE A 241 14.28 1.28 -14.39
C PHE A 241 13.93 2.43 -15.35
N PRO A 242 14.59 2.53 -16.51
CA PRO A 242 14.49 3.69 -17.38
C PRO A 242 13.10 3.90 -18.00
N THR A 243 12.29 2.85 -18.10
CA THR A 243 10.93 2.92 -18.65
C THR A 243 9.88 3.39 -17.66
N THR A 244 10.20 3.44 -16.36
CA THR A 244 9.27 3.82 -15.31
C THR A 244 9.59 5.23 -14.83
N ARG A 245 8.61 6.13 -14.92
CA ARG A 245 8.76 7.54 -14.52
C ARG A 245 7.51 8.01 -13.78
N TYR A 246 7.76 8.69 -12.67
CA TYR A 246 6.74 9.36 -11.88
C TYR A 246 6.91 10.86 -11.98
N SER A 247 5.81 11.55 -12.31
CA SER A 247 5.76 13.01 -12.28
C SER A 247 5.99 13.56 -10.87
N ALA A 248 5.49 12.87 -9.83
CA ALA A 248 5.79 13.20 -8.43
C ALA A 248 5.95 11.95 -7.55
N THR A 249 6.72 12.08 -6.48
CA THR A 249 6.86 11.04 -5.45
C THR A 249 6.48 11.62 -4.08
N LYS A 250 5.65 10.92 -3.32
CA LYS A 250 5.21 11.33 -1.99
C LYS A 250 5.66 10.35 -0.92
N VAL A 251 6.18 10.87 0.17
CA VAL A 251 6.44 10.13 1.41
C VAL A 251 5.51 10.67 2.47
N ILE A 252 4.53 9.86 2.84
CA ILE A 252 3.44 10.21 3.74
C ILE A 252 3.62 9.39 5.01
N PHE A 253 3.66 10.05 6.16
CA PHE A 253 3.85 9.34 7.42
C PHE A 253 3.14 10.02 8.58
N SER A 254 2.98 9.26 9.66
CA SER A 254 2.67 9.79 10.98
C SER A 254 3.79 9.37 11.94
N PRO A 255 4.20 10.23 12.89
CA PRO A 255 5.18 9.85 13.92
C PRO A 255 4.66 8.74 14.86
N LEU A 256 3.36 8.42 14.80
CA LEU A 256 2.74 7.35 15.58
C LEU A 256 2.77 6.01 14.87
N VAL A 257 2.93 5.93 13.54
CA VAL A 257 2.89 4.65 12.84
C VAL A 257 4.11 3.82 13.28
N GLY A 258 3.85 2.61 13.77
CA GLY A 258 4.88 1.69 14.26
C GLY A 258 5.54 0.88 13.15
N TRP A 259 4.77 0.07 12.42
CA TRP A 259 5.30 -0.85 11.42
C TRP A 259 4.52 -0.91 10.10
N ASN A 260 3.27 -0.44 10.06
CA ASN A 260 2.43 -0.66 8.88
C ASN A 260 2.79 0.30 7.75
N GLN A 261 3.28 -0.28 6.65
CA GLN A 261 3.73 0.41 5.46
C GLN A 261 2.85 0.04 4.27
N SER A 262 2.78 0.93 3.28
CA SER A 262 1.94 0.75 2.10
C SER A 262 2.42 1.61 0.95
N ALA A 263 2.26 1.14 -0.28
CA ALA A 263 2.52 1.92 -1.47
C ALA A 263 1.25 2.04 -2.33
N SER A 264 1.06 3.22 -2.92
CA SER A 264 -0.04 3.49 -3.87
C SER A 264 0.48 4.21 -5.09
N PHE A 265 -0.09 3.89 -6.25
CA PHE A 265 0.33 4.47 -7.53
C PHE A 265 -0.88 5.00 -8.28
N PHE A 266 -0.76 6.23 -8.78
CA PHE A 266 -1.86 6.91 -9.44
C PHE A 266 -1.42 7.40 -10.82
N SER A 267 -2.35 7.35 -11.77
CA SER A 267 -2.18 7.92 -13.10
C SER A 267 -3.49 8.56 -13.52
N ASP A 268 -3.43 9.84 -13.88
CA ASP A 268 -4.56 10.55 -14.47
C ASP A 268 -4.06 11.64 -15.42
N ASN A 269 -4.65 11.68 -16.63
CA ASN A 269 -4.42 12.73 -17.63
C ASN A 269 -2.93 13.05 -17.88
N GLY A 270 -2.11 12.00 -18.03
CA GLY A 270 -0.68 12.10 -18.34
C GLY A 270 0.23 12.42 -17.15
N PHE A 271 -0.30 12.48 -15.93
CA PHE A 271 0.47 12.71 -14.71
C PHE A 271 0.47 11.45 -13.84
N THR A 272 1.64 11.06 -13.34
CA THR A 272 1.82 9.85 -12.53
C THR A 272 2.39 10.19 -11.15
N GLU A 273 1.85 9.57 -10.10
CA GLU A 273 2.34 9.70 -8.73
C GLU A 273 2.64 8.35 -8.09
N ALA A 274 3.74 8.27 -7.35
CA ALA A 274 4.05 7.18 -6.44
C ALA A 274 3.99 7.66 -5.00
N HIS A 275 3.23 6.97 -4.15
CA HIS A 275 3.08 7.28 -2.73
C HIS A 275 3.70 6.14 -1.91
N ALA A 276 4.54 6.51 -0.95
CA ALA A 276 5.06 5.64 0.09
C ALA A 276 4.47 6.09 1.42
N HIS A 277 3.60 5.28 2.00
CA HIS A 277 3.04 5.48 3.33
C HIS A 277 3.84 4.68 4.35
N VAL A 278 4.68 5.36 5.13
CA VAL A 278 5.72 4.72 5.94
C VAL A 278 5.64 5.14 7.41
N ASN A 279 6.31 4.39 8.28
CA ASN A 279 6.66 4.84 9.62
C ASN A 279 7.93 5.70 9.60
N PHE A 280 8.08 6.59 10.58
CA PHE A 280 9.34 7.30 10.78
C PHE A 280 10.40 6.37 11.40
N PRO A 281 11.63 6.28 10.85
CA PRO A 281 12.66 5.38 11.35
C PRO A 281 13.40 6.01 12.55
N PHE A 282 12.72 6.05 13.69
CA PHE A 282 13.31 6.48 14.95
C PHE A 282 14.49 5.57 15.35
N VAL A 283 15.50 6.19 15.96
CA VAL A 283 16.71 5.48 16.41
C VAL A 283 16.54 5.11 17.89
N ASN A 284 16.41 3.82 18.15
CA ASN A 284 16.39 3.27 19.51
C ASN A 284 17.80 3.26 20.14
N GLN A 285 17.93 2.86 21.40
CA GLN A 285 19.20 2.91 22.13
C GLN A 285 20.30 2.03 21.50
N ASP A 286 19.93 0.90 20.90
CA ASP A 286 20.91 0.05 20.22
C ASP A 286 21.34 0.63 18.88
N GLY A 287 20.42 1.26 18.15
CA GLY A 287 20.71 1.99 16.92
C GLY A 287 21.71 3.13 17.14
N LYS A 288 21.68 3.80 18.29
CA LYS A 288 22.65 4.86 18.65
C LYS A 288 24.09 4.35 18.79
N LYS A 289 24.28 3.04 19.00
CA LYS A 289 25.61 2.42 19.15
C LYS A 289 26.19 1.97 17.80
N LEU A 290 25.38 1.98 16.74
CA LEU A 290 25.81 1.51 15.42
C LEU A 290 26.72 2.55 14.73
N PRO A 291 27.66 2.09 13.89
CA PRO A 291 28.38 2.99 12.99
C PRO A 291 27.41 3.80 12.12
N ALA A 292 27.78 5.05 11.81
CA ALA A 292 26.90 5.99 11.12
C ALA A 292 26.32 5.44 9.81
N ASP A 293 27.13 4.75 9.00
CA ASP A 293 26.67 4.17 7.74
C ASP A 293 25.70 2.99 7.93
N ILE A 294 25.94 2.16 8.93
CA ILE A 294 25.02 1.06 9.29
C ILE A 294 23.68 1.65 9.74
N LEU A 295 23.72 2.67 10.60
CA LEU A 295 22.52 3.35 11.06
C LEU A 295 21.77 3.99 9.88
N LYS A 296 22.49 4.68 8.98
CA LYS A 296 21.93 5.30 7.78
C LYS A 296 21.23 4.26 6.89
N GLY A 297 21.89 3.14 6.61
CA GLY A 297 21.30 2.03 5.86
C GLY A 297 20.02 1.50 6.51
N GLN A 298 20.06 1.19 7.81
CA GLN A 298 18.88 0.70 8.52
C GLN A 298 17.69 1.67 8.47
N ARG A 299 17.95 2.98 8.60
CA ARG A 299 16.89 4.01 8.60
C ARG A 299 16.26 4.23 7.22
N MET A 300 17.02 3.99 6.15
CA MET A 300 16.56 4.24 4.79
C MET A 300 15.76 3.07 4.19
N LYS A 301 15.98 1.86 4.72
CA LYS A 301 15.46 0.59 4.22
C LYS A 301 13.97 0.62 3.87
N ILE A 302 13.13 0.97 4.84
CA ILE A 302 11.67 0.93 4.71
C ILE A 302 11.16 1.95 3.68
N ALA A 303 11.70 3.17 3.69
CA ALA A 303 11.30 4.15 2.70
C ALA A 303 11.67 3.69 1.30
N PHE A 304 12.83 3.05 1.15
CA PHE A 304 13.26 2.49 -0.11
C PHE A 304 12.36 1.35 -0.59
N THR A 305 11.94 0.43 0.30
CA THR A 305 11.04 -0.68 -0.08
C THR A 305 9.69 -0.17 -0.59
N GLU A 306 9.09 0.80 0.09
CA GLU A 306 7.79 1.34 -0.36
C GLU A 306 7.89 2.15 -1.66
N ILE A 307 8.98 2.89 -1.86
CA ILE A 307 9.18 3.67 -3.09
C ILE A 307 9.49 2.74 -4.27
N ASN A 308 10.27 1.67 -4.06
CA ASN A 308 10.72 0.81 -5.15
C ASN A 308 9.58 -0.04 -5.75
N HIS A 309 8.48 -0.30 -5.02
CA HIS A 309 7.30 -0.97 -5.56
C HIS A 309 6.77 -0.29 -6.82
N GLY A 310 6.86 1.04 -6.91
CA GLY A 310 6.45 1.79 -8.10
C GLY A 310 7.28 1.48 -9.35
N TYR A 311 8.46 0.91 -9.18
CA TYR A 311 9.35 0.52 -10.27
C TYR A 311 9.32 -0.98 -10.52
N ILE A 312 9.30 -1.77 -9.45
CA ILE A 312 9.31 -3.23 -9.52
C ILE A 312 8.03 -3.77 -10.12
N ASN A 313 6.86 -3.34 -9.62
CA ASN A 313 5.58 -3.92 -10.01
C ASN A 313 5.33 -3.77 -11.53
N PRO A 314 5.43 -2.56 -12.14
CA PRO A 314 5.26 -2.43 -13.59
C PRO A 314 6.35 -3.14 -14.41
N GLU A 315 7.57 -3.30 -13.87
CA GLU A 315 8.61 -4.07 -14.55
C GLU A 315 8.31 -5.58 -14.51
N ALA A 316 7.94 -6.11 -13.35
CA ALA A 316 7.60 -7.50 -13.14
C ALA A 316 6.37 -7.92 -13.97
N GLU A 317 5.38 -7.03 -14.10
CA GLU A 317 4.18 -7.28 -14.89
C GLU A 317 4.50 -7.66 -16.35
N LYS A 318 5.55 -7.08 -16.95
CA LYS A 318 6.01 -7.42 -18.31
C LYS A 318 6.40 -8.90 -18.45
N TYR A 319 6.78 -9.52 -17.33
CA TYR A 319 7.26 -10.90 -17.24
C TYR A 319 6.28 -11.84 -16.51
N ARG A 320 5.04 -11.40 -16.24
CA ARG A 320 4.04 -12.15 -15.45
C ARG A 320 3.99 -13.64 -15.80
N LYS A 321 3.89 -13.98 -17.10
CA LYS A 321 3.76 -15.39 -17.54
C LYS A 321 4.95 -16.27 -17.11
N ILE A 322 6.17 -15.76 -17.21
CA ILE A 322 7.37 -16.54 -16.86
C ILE A 322 7.61 -16.55 -15.34
N ILE A 323 7.24 -15.46 -14.64
CA ILE A 323 7.24 -15.40 -13.17
C ILE A 323 6.23 -16.41 -12.60
N ASP A 324 5.01 -16.43 -13.14
CA ASP A 324 3.95 -17.36 -12.73
C ASP A 324 4.40 -18.81 -12.87
N SER A 325 5.21 -19.11 -13.89
CA SER A 325 5.79 -20.44 -14.06
C SER A 325 6.91 -20.74 -13.06
N ALA A 326 7.84 -19.81 -12.86
CA ALA A 326 8.99 -19.98 -11.97
C ALA A 326 8.59 -20.06 -10.48
N PHE A 327 7.61 -19.25 -10.07
CA PHE A 327 7.12 -19.16 -8.70
C PHE A 327 5.82 -19.96 -8.45
N LYS A 328 5.42 -20.83 -9.38
CA LYS A 328 4.15 -21.60 -9.31
C LYS A 328 3.95 -22.36 -8.00
N ASP A 329 5.05 -22.86 -7.42
CA ASP A 329 5.05 -23.59 -6.16
C ASP A 329 5.54 -22.67 -5.03
N LEU A 330 4.61 -21.88 -4.49
CA LEU A 330 4.89 -20.90 -3.43
C LEU A 330 5.45 -21.53 -2.15
N SER A 331 5.26 -22.84 -1.93
CA SER A 331 5.81 -23.55 -0.76
C SER A 331 7.35 -23.64 -0.79
N LYS A 332 7.96 -23.48 -1.96
CA LYS A 332 9.41 -23.38 -2.12
C LYS A 332 9.95 -22.01 -1.72
N TRP A 333 9.10 -20.99 -1.72
CA TRP A 333 9.51 -19.59 -1.57
C TRP A 333 9.09 -18.97 -0.24
N THR A 334 8.09 -19.56 0.42
CA THR A 334 7.45 -19.01 1.62
C THR A 334 7.38 -20.04 2.74
N THR A 335 7.42 -19.56 3.99
CA THR A 335 7.33 -20.40 5.18
C THR A 335 5.96 -20.26 5.85
N ILE A 336 5.27 -21.39 6.08
CA ILE A 336 4.00 -21.43 6.80
C ILE A 336 4.16 -20.88 8.23
N GLY A 337 3.21 -20.06 8.68
CA GLY A 337 3.24 -19.44 10.01
C GLY A 337 4.10 -18.18 10.12
N LYS A 338 4.74 -17.75 9.02
CA LYS A 338 5.42 -16.45 8.89
C LYS A 338 4.57 -15.48 8.06
N PRO A 339 4.97 -14.20 7.91
CA PRO A 339 4.27 -13.23 7.06
C PRO A 339 4.22 -13.56 5.56
N SER A 340 5.25 -14.21 4.99
CA SER A 340 5.40 -14.45 3.55
C SER A 340 4.23 -15.16 2.83
N PRO A 341 3.43 -16.05 3.44
CA PRO A 341 2.27 -16.66 2.78
C PRO A 341 1.12 -15.67 2.48
N THR A 342 1.19 -14.43 2.98
CA THR A 342 0.24 -13.36 2.58
C THR A 342 0.41 -12.92 1.12
N TYR A 343 1.57 -13.22 0.51
CA TYR A 343 1.84 -13.00 -0.91
C TYR A 343 1.34 -14.22 -1.71
N ILE A 344 0.01 -14.25 -1.91
CA ILE A 344 -0.72 -15.43 -2.38
C ILE A 344 -0.58 -15.74 -3.88
N THR A 345 0.18 -14.95 -4.64
CA THR A 345 0.41 -15.19 -6.07
C THR A 345 1.89 -15.30 -6.38
N PRO A 346 2.28 -16.07 -7.40
CA PRO A 346 3.67 -16.11 -7.88
C PRO A 346 4.26 -14.72 -8.15
N LEU A 347 3.50 -13.84 -8.81
CA LEU A 347 3.94 -12.48 -9.09
C LEU A 347 4.20 -11.69 -7.81
N THR A 348 3.24 -11.62 -6.88
CA THR A 348 3.42 -10.83 -5.65
C THR A 348 4.54 -11.39 -4.76
N CYS A 349 4.78 -12.70 -4.79
CA CYS A 349 5.93 -13.30 -4.13
C CYS A 349 7.25 -12.85 -4.78
N PHE A 350 7.37 -12.94 -6.11
CA PHE A 350 8.55 -12.47 -6.83
C PHE A 350 8.80 -10.96 -6.64
N GLU A 351 7.75 -10.13 -6.69
CA GLU A 351 7.83 -8.69 -6.45
C GLU A 351 8.44 -8.39 -5.08
N GLU A 352 8.07 -9.14 -4.04
CA GLU A 352 8.64 -8.94 -2.70
C GLU A 352 10.09 -9.44 -2.57
N TYR A 353 10.45 -10.54 -3.26
CA TYR A 353 11.86 -10.93 -3.38
C TYR A 353 12.68 -9.84 -4.08
N MET A 354 12.17 -9.25 -5.16
CA MET A 354 12.84 -8.12 -5.81
C MET A 354 12.86 -6.88 -4.90
N ASN A 355 11.79 -6.57 -4.18
CA ASN A 355 11.70 -5.41 -3.28
C ASN A 355 12.89 -5.35 -2.33
N TRP A 356 13.15 -6.44 -1.63
CA TRP A 356 14.27 -6.54 -0.70
C TRP A 356 15.60 -6.81 -1.39
N GLY A 357 15.61 -7.44 -2.57
CA GLY A 357 16.81 -7.58 -3.40
C GLY A 357 17.34 -6.22 -3.89
N LEU A 358 16.45 -5.29 -4.26
CA LEU A 358 16.82 -3.93 -4.66
C LEU A 358 17.41 -3.13 -3.50
N VAL A 359 16.97 -3.35 -2.25
CA VAL A 359 17.62 -2.77 -1.06
C VAL A 359 19.09 -3.19 -1.03
N THR A 360 19.38 -4.47 -1.24
CA THR A 360 20.74 -4.99 -1.30
C THR A 360 21.56 -4.32 -2.41
N LEU A 361 21.01 -4.23 -3.62
CA LEU A 361 21.70 -3.59 -4.75
C LEU A 361 21.97 -2.10 -4.50
N TYR A 362 21.02 -1.39 -3.89
CA TYR A 362 21.21 0.01 -3.53
C TYR A 362 22.32 0.17 -2.48
N TYR A 363 22.35 -0.69 -1.46
CA TYR A 363 23.44 -0.68 -0.48
C TYR A 363 24.80 -0.95 -1.09
N LEU A 364 24.88 -1.87 -2.05
CA LEU A 364 26.14 -2.18 -2.75
C LEU A 364 26.73 -0.94 -3.42
N ASP A 365 25.89 -0.07 -3.97
CA ASP A 365 26.32 1.10 -4.73
C ASP A 365 26.70 2.30 -3.86
N ILE A 366 26.13 2.42 -2.65
CA ILE A 366 26.27 3.64 -1.82
C ILE A 366 27.12 3.48 -0.56
N PHE A 367 27.43 2.24 -0.16
CA PHE A 367 28.21 1.95 1.04
C PHE A 367 29.53 1.27 0.72
N ASP A 368 30.51 1.43 1.61
CA ASP A 368 31.73 0.64 1.54
C ASP A 368 31.45 -0.86 1.73
N LYS A 369 32.42 -1.70 1.36
CA LYS A 369 32.28 -3.16 1.43
C LYS A 369 31.89 -3.65 2.83
N LYS A 370 32.49 -3.11 3.88
CA LYS A 370 32.25 -3.57 5.26
C LYS A 370 30.82 -3.26 5.69
N SER A 371 30.37 -2.04 5.40
CA SER A 371 29.03 -1.56 5.71
C SER A 371 27.98 -2.29 4.88
N PHE A 372 28.24 -2.50 3.59
CA PHE A 372 27.41 -3.33 2.71
C PHE A 372 27.27 -4.76 3.25
N ASP A 373 28.37 -5.44 3.58
CA ASP A 373 28.33 -6.83 4.04
C ASP A 373 27.47 -6.97 5.31
N MET A 374 27.60 -6.03 6.25
CA MET A 374 26.79 -6.01 7.48
C MET A 374 25.31 -5.72 7.19
N LEU A 375 25.01 -4.73 6.35
CA LEU A 375 23.64 -4.36 6.01
C LEU A 375 22.93 -5.46 5.20
N ASN A 376 23.62 -6.07 4.24
CA ASN A 376 23.10 -7.17 3.45
C ASN A 376 22.78 -8.39 4.31
N MET A 377 23.69 -8.76 5.22
CA MET A 377 23.44 -9.85 6.17
C MET A 377 22.19 -9.60 7.02
N GLY A 378 22.01 -8.36 7.50
CA GLY A 378 20.81 -7.97 8.23
C GLY A 378 19.54 -8.00 7.37
N ASN A 379 19.66 -7.68 6.08
CA ASN A 379 18.58 -7.74 5.09
C ASN A 379 18.12 -9.19 4.85
N GLU A 380 19.08 -10.09 4.58
CA GLU A 380 18.83 -11.53 4.40
C GLU A 380 18.19 -12.15 5.64
N LYS A 381 18.73 -11.83 6.82
CA LYS A 381 18.19 -12.30 8.09
C LYS A 381 16.73 -11.84 8.30
N THR A 382 16.42 -10.59 7.96
CA THR A 382 15.05 -10.06 8.04
C THR A 382 14.11 -10.88 7.15
N MET A 383 14.50 -11.09 5.88
CA MET A 383 13.66 -11.80 4.91
C MET A 383 13.44 -13.26 5.29
N ILE A 384 14.47 -13.96 5.73
CA ILE A 384 14.38 -15.38 6.06
C ILE A 384 13.72 -15.60 7.42
N GLU A 385 14.25 -14.99 8.48
CA GLU A 385 13.85 -15.34 9.85
C GLU A 385 12.58 -14.63 10.31
N LEU A 386 12.39 -13.36 9.92
CA LEU A 386 11.24 -12.56 10.35
C LEU A 386 10.07 -12.71 9.38
N LEU A 387 10.34 -12.57 8.07
CA LEU A 387 9.29 -12.54 7.06
C LEU A 387 8.96 -13.92 6.47
N GLY A 388 9.89 -14.88 6.47
CA GLY A 388 9.63 -16.26 6.00
C GLY A 388 9.92 -16.51 4.53
N PHE A 389 10.67 -15.63 3.87
CA PHE A 389 11.13 -15.82 2.49
C PHE A 389 12.35 -16.73 2.46
N GLN A 390 12.10 -18.03 2.56
CA GLN A 390 13.12 -19.03 2.90
C GLN A 390 14.27 -19.19 1.89
N ARG A 391 14.08 -18.80 0.62
CA ARG A 391 15.12 -18.83 -0.42
C ARG A 391 15.71 -17.45 -0.73
N PHE A 392 15.44 -16.46 0.12
CA PHE A 392 15.82 -15.08 -0.18
C PHE A 392 17.34 -14.91 -0.28
N LYS A 393 18.12 -15.61 0.54
CA LYS A 393 19.58 -15.51 0.47
C LYS A 393 20.12 -15.98 -0.88
N GLU A 394 19.71 -17.15 -1.36
CA GLU A 394 20.17 -17.68 -2.65
C GLU A 394 19.73 -16.77 -3.82
N PHE A 395 18.49 -16.27 -3.77
CA PHE A 395 17.99 -15.30 -4.74
C PHE A 395 18.80 -14.00 -4.74
N ASN A 396 19.08 -13.47 -3.55
CA ASN A 396 19.83 -12.23 -3.36
C ASN A 396 21.28 -12.36 -3.83
N GLU A 397 21.94 -13.49 -3.54
CA GLU A 397 23.29 -13.80 -4.01
C GLU A 397 23.35 -13.89 -5.55
N GLU A 398 22.36 -14.53 -6.18
CA GLU A 398 22.28 -14.59 -7.64
C GLU A 398 22.02 -13.22 -8.25
N LEU A 399 21.10 -12.43 -7.69
CA LEU A 399 20.83 -11.07 -8.15
C LEU A 399 22.07 -10.19 -8.04
N LEU A 400 22.82 -10.28 -6.94
CA LEU A 400 24.12 -9.62 -6.77
C LEU A 400 25.15 -10.08 -7.81
N ARG A 401 25.21 -11.39 -8.11
CA ARG A 401 26.09 -11.94 -9.14
C ARG A 401 25.74 -11.37 -10.52
N LEU A 402 24.46 -11.36 -10.89
CA LEU A 402 23.98 -10.76 -12.13
C LEU A 402 24.31 -9.27 -12.19
N TYR A 403 24.07 -8.53 -11.11
CA TYR A 403 24.32 -7.09 -11.05
C TYR A 403 25.80 -6.70 -11.16
N ARG A 404 26.70 -7.49 -10.56
CA ARG A 404 28.16 -7.26 -10.65
C ARG A 404 28.71 -7.59 -12.05
N ASN A 405 28.11 -8.55 -12.74
CA ASN A 405 28.56 -9.01 -14.06
C ASN A 405 27.79 -8.38 -15.23
N LYS A 406 26.82 -7.50 -14.95
CA LYS A 406 26.06 -6.81 -16.00
C LYS A 406 26.98 -5.95 -16.86
N LYS A 407 26.66 -5.84 -18.15
CA LYS A 407 27.35 -4.91 -19.04
C LYS A 407 27.12 -3.47 -18.57
N PRO A 408 28.04 -2.52 -18.80
CA PRO A 408 27.85 -1.12 -18.39
C PRO A 408 26.57 -0.45 -18.93
N SER A 409 26.06 -0.92 -20.08
CA SER A 409 24.81 -0.42 -20.68
C SER A 409 23.55 -1.06 -20.10
N GLN A 410 23.67 -2.11 -19.30
CA GLN A 410 22.52 -2.81 -18.71
C GLN A 410 22.12 -2.18 -17.38
N THR A 411 20.82 -2.13 -17.14
CA THR A 411 20.22 -1.71 -15.87
C THR A 411 19.69 -2.91 -15.08
N VAL A 412 19.17 -2.71 -13.86
CA VAL A 412 18.50 -3.80 -13.11
C VAL A 412 17.33 -4.39 -13.88
N ALA A 413 16.54 -3.56 -14.59
CA ALA A 413 15.43 -4.03 -15.42
C ALA A 413 15.87 -5.10 -16.44
N ASP A 414 17.05 -4.93 -17.06
CA ASP A 414 17.61 -5.89 -18.02
C ASP A 414 18.00 -7.24 -17.40
N LEU A 415 18.07 -7.33 -16.06
CA LEU A 415 18.43 -8.55 -15.34
C LEU A 415 17.22 -9.44 -15.04
N TYR A 416 15.99 -8.94 -15.20
CA TYR A 416 14.76 -9.67 -14.87
C TYR A 416 14.68 -11.03 -15.57
N PRO A 417 14.91 -11.16 -16.89
CA PRO A 417 14.88 -12.47 -17.55
C PRO A 417 15.82 -13.49 -16.91
N ALA A 418 17.04 -13.08 -16.55
CA ALA A 418 18.07 -13.98 -16.02
C ALA A 418 17.76 -14.43 -14.59
N ILE A 419 17.29 -13.53 -13.71
CA ILE A 419 16.92 -13.91 -12.34
C ILE A 419 15.65 -14.77 -12.30
N ILE A 420 14.69 -14.54 -13.21
CA ILE A 420 13.50 -15.38 -13.35
C ILE A 420 13.88 -16.77 -13.89
N GLU A 421 14.77 -16.85 -14.88
CA GLU A 421 15.27 -18.13 -15.39
C GLU A 421 16.01 -18.93 -14.30
N TRP A 422 16.82 -18.25 -13.47
CA TRP A 422 17.45 -18.89 -12.32
C TRP A 422 16.42 -19.42 -11.33
N ALA A 423 15.39 -18.64 -11.02
CA ALA A 423 14.34 -19.05 -10.09
C ALA A 423 13.49 -20.23 -10.60
N ALA A 424 13.42 -20.44 -11.92
CA ALA A 424 12.71 -21.56 -12.52
C ALA A 424 13.44 -22.91 -12.38
N LYS A 425 14.70 -22.91 -11.95
CA LYS A 425 15.52 -24.10 -11.69
C LYS A 425 15.39 -24.51 -10.23
#